data_AF-A0A967CX42-F1
#
_entry.id   AF-A0A967CX42-F1
#
_cell.length_a   1.000
_cell.length_b   1.000
_cell.length_c   1.000
_cell.angle_alpha   90.00
_cell.angle_beta   90.00
_cell.angle_gamma   90.00
#
_symmetry.space_group_name_H-M   'P 1'
#
loop_
_entity.id
_entity.type
_entity.pdbx_description
1 polymer ?
#
loop_
_entity_poly.entity_id
_entity_poly.type
_entity_poly.pdbx_seq_one_letter_code
_entity_poly.pdbx_strand_id
1 'polypeptide(L)'
;IINSKERIVSSHLEPKEWNKLIKKKDTYIIDTRKPFEYEVGTFKKSINPNINNFRDFPKYLNKLKKDKPVAMFCTGGVRCEKTSVYLKKRGFNNIYQLNGGILNYLQKIKKKDSLWKGECFVFDNRISLKHGLKTGTFKMCSGCRKPISSKDRKSKKYEEGVSCPSCYDNLTPEQKSRFRMRQSQIYKAKKSGQKHIFQKEYK
;
A
#
# COMPACT_ATOMS: atom_id res chain seq x y z
N ILE A 1 -1.92 -5.35 29.03
CA ILE A 1 -0.66 -4.72 28.59
C ILE A 1 0.17 -5.83 27.96
N ILE A 2 0.35 -5.82 26.63
CA ILE A 2 1.04 -6.92 25.92
C ILE A 2 2.54 -6.73 26.10
N ASN A 3 3.16 -7.69 26.80
CA ASN A 3 4.56 -7.69 27.18
C ASN A 3 5.46 -7.68 25.92
N SER A 4 6.35 -6.69 25.83
CA SER A 4 7.17 -6.37 24.66
C SER A 4 8.38 -7.27 24.44
N LYS A 5 8.53 -8.34 25.23
CA LYS A 5 9.75 -9.16 25.30
C LYS A 5 9.75 -10.48 24.51
N GLU A 6 8.67 -10.86 23.83
CA GLU A 6 8.66 -12.03 22.92
C GLU A 6 8.73 -11.65 21.42
N ARG A 7 9.48 -10.60 21.07
CA ARG A 7 9.88 -10.43 19.67
C ARG A 7 10.92 -11.50 19.34
N ILE A 8 10.45 -12.66 18.86
CA ILE A 8 11.32 -13.70 18.31
C ILE A 8 12.00 -13.12 17.07
N VAL A 9 13.26 -12.71 17.24
CA VAL A 9 14.14 -12.09 16.24
C VAL A 9 14.28 -12.97 14.98
N SER A 10 14.04 -14.28 15.06
CA SER A 10 14.16 -15.21 13.93
C SER A 10 13.08 -15.09 12.84
N SER A 11 11.98 -14.37 13.10
CA SER A 11 10.88 -14.18 12.12
C SER A 11 11.00 -12.90 11.29
N HIS A 12 11.81 -11.93 11.72
CA HIS A 12 12.01 -10.66 11.02
C HIS A 12 13.19 -10.79 10.06
N LEU A 13 12.90 -10.76 8.76
CA LEU A 13 13.93 -10.87 7.73
C LEU A 13 14.39 -9.50 7.26
N GLU A 14 15.70 -9.29 7.28
CA GLU A 14 16.32 -8.16 6.59
C GLU A 14 16.07 -8.23 5.07
N PRO A 15 16.06 -7.09 4.35
CA PRO A 15 15.70 -7.04 2.93
C PRO A 15 16.45 -8.02 2.01
N LYS A 16 17.72 -8.32 2.31
CA LYS A 16 18.51 -9.30 1.54
C LYS A 16 18.03 -10.73 1.77
N GLU A 17 17.77 -11.11 3.02
CA GLU A 17 17.23 -12.44 3.38
C GLU A 17 15.79 -12.61 2.91
N TRP A 18 15.00 -11.54 2.98
CA TRP A 18 13.67 -11.49 2.39
C TRP A 18 13.71 -11.87 0.91
N ASN A 19 14.59 -11.24 0.12
CA ASN A 19 14.78 -11.55 -1.30
C ASN A 19 15.12 -13.02 -1.54
N LYS A 20 15.93 -13.66 -0.67
CA LYS A 20 16.24 -15.09 -0.78
C LYS A 20 14.99 -15.94 -0.52
N LEU A 21 14.22 -15.64 0.53
CA LEU A 21 13.02 -16.39 0.89
C LEU A 21 11.94 -16.32 -0.21
N ILE A 22 11.64 -15.11 -0.71
CA ILE A 22 10.54 -14.91 -1.66
C ILE A 22 10.87 -15.37 -3.09
N LYS A 23 12.12 -15.76 -3.37
CA LYS A 23 12.50 -16.42 -4.63
C LYS A 23 12.11 -17.90 -4.66
N LYS A 24 11.99 -18.55 -3.50
CA LYS A 24 11.59 -19.96 -3.40
C LYS A 24 10.15 -20.12 -3.89
N LYS A 25 9.87 -21.18 -4.68
CA LYS A 25 8.57 -21.38 -5.35
C LYS A 25 7.45 -21.79 -4.39
N ASP A 26 7.80 -22.35 -3.26
CA ASP A 26 6.93 -22.90 -2.22
C ASP A 26 6.54 -21.88 -1.14
N THR A 27 7.16 -20.70 -1.12
CA THR A 27 6.84 -19.61 -0.20
C THR A 27 5.54 -18.90 -0.59
N TYR A 28 4.59 -18.83 0.34
CA TYR A 28 3.44 -17.93 0.22
C TYR A 28 3.88 -16.49 0.53
N ILE A 29 3.75 -15.59 -0.44
CA ILE A 29 4.09 -14.18 -0.27
C ILE A 29 2.79 -13.39 -0.11
N ILE A 30 2.54 -12.84 1.08
CA ILE A 30 1.27 -12.19 1.40
C ILE A 30 1.45 -10.68 1.59
N ASP A 31 0.75 -9.92 0.76
CA ASP A 31 0.61 -8.49 0.92
C ASP A 31 -0.52 -8.20 1.91
N THR A 32 -0.18 -7.77 3.12
CA THR A 32 -1.15 -7.51 4.19
C THR A 32 -1.81 -6.12 4.08
N ARG A 33 -1.56 -5.42 2.98
CA ARG A 33 -2.08 -4.06 2.75
C ARG A 33 -3.50 -4.07 2.17
N LYS A 34 -4.13 -2.89 2.10
CA LYS A 34 -5.43 -2.74 1.44
C LYS A 34 -5.30 -2.91 -0.08
N PRO A 35 -6.38 -3.28 -0.80
CA PRO A 35 -6.33 -3.55 -2.23
C PRO A 35 -5.76 -2.40 -3.06
N PHE A 36 -6.16 -1.15 -2.76
CA PHE A 36 -5.63 0.01 -3.48
C PHE A 36 -4.12 0.22 -3.27
N GLU A 37 -3.56 -0.23 -2.15
CA GLU A 37 -2.11 -0.14 -1.90
C GLU A 37 -1.35 -1.18 -2.73
N TYR A 38 -1.95 -2.35 -2.94
CA TYR A 38 -1.43 -3.43 -3.79
C TYR A 38 -1.41 -3.02 -5.27
N GLU A 39 -2.47 -2.35 -5.74
CA GLU A 39 -2.57 -1.84 -7.12
C GLU A 39 -1.47 -0.82 -7.47
N VAL A 40 -1.02 0.00 -6.51
CA VAL A 40 0.07 0.97 -6.70
C VAL A 40 1.42 0.27 -6.92
N GLY A 41 1.61 -0.89 -6.29
CA GLY A 41 2.81 -1.69 -6.41
C GLY A 41 2.88 -2.76 -5.35
N THR A 42 3.55 -3.87 -5.64
CA THR A 42 3.71 -5.01 -4.74
C THR A 42 4.95 -5.84 -5.08
N PHE A 43 5.28 -6.85 -4.28
CA PHE A 43 6.32 -7.83 -4.63
C PHE A 43 5.85 -8.78 -5.74
N LYS A 44 6.76 -9.18 -6.63
CA LYS A 44 6.45 -10.18 -7.66
C LYS A 44 5.92 -11.48 -7.01
N LYS A 45 4.83 -12.04 -7.55
CA LYS A 45 4.12 -13.24 -7.06
C LYS A 45 3.43 -13.09 -5.70
N SER A 46 3.39 -11.89 -5.11
CA SER A 46 2.62 -11.69 -3.89
C SER A 46 1.12 -11.77 -4.18
N ILE A 47 0.39 -12.24 -3.18
CA ILE A 47 -1.06 -12.28 -3.19
C ILE A 47 -1.54 -11.23 -2.21
N ASN A 48 -2.44 -10.34 -2.67
CA ASN A 48 -3.26 -9.57 -1.77
C ASN A 48 -4.55 -10.37 -1.52
N PRO A 49 -4.87 -10.70 -0.27
CA PRO A 49 -6.11 -11.42 0.06
C PRO A 49 -7.41 -10.67 -0.28
N ASN A 50 -7.31 -9.44 -0.80
CA ASN A 50 -8.42 -8.53 -1.12
C ASN A 50 -9.29 -8.21 0.09
N ILE A 51 -8.65 -7.83 1.20
CA ILE A 51 -9.33 -7.64 2.48
C ILE A 51 -9.39 -6.16 2.85
N ASN A 52 -10.61 -5.66 3.07
CA ASN A 52 -10.82 -4.30 3.56
C ASN A 52 -10.60 -4.18 5.08
N ASN A 53 -10.95 -5.23 5.83
CA ASN A 53 -10.89 -5.29 7.30
C ASN A 53 -10.02 -6.45 7.79
N PHE A 54 -9.06 -6.17 8.67
CA PHE A 54 -8.14 -7.18 9.20
C PHE A 54 -8.83 -8.44 9.78
N ARG A 55 -10.08 -8.31 10.26
CA ARG A 55 -10.89 -9.42 10.77
C ARG A 55 -11.26 -10.48 9.72
N ASP A 56 -11.19 -10.17 8.43
CA ASP A 56 -11.47 -11.14 7.35
C ASP A 56 -10.22 -11.91 6.89
N PHE A 57 -9.04 -11.50 7.34
CA PHE A 57 -7.76 -12.19 7.14
C PHE A 57 -7.75 -13.68 7.50
N PRO A 58 -8.37 -14.10 8.62
CA PRO A 58 -8.63 -15.51 8.94
C PRO A 58 -9.14 -16.37 7.78
N LYS A 59 -10.10 -15.86 6.99
CA LYS A 59 -10.76 -16.64 5.94
C LYS A 59 -9.80 -17.02 4.82
N TYR A 60 -8.88 -16.11 4.49
CA TYR A 60 -7.84 -16.38 3.49
C TYR A 60 -6.82 -17.39 4.02
N LEU A 61 -6.44 -17.27 5.29
CA LEU A 61 -5.41 -18.12 5.90
C LEU A 61 -5.79 -19.60 5.96
N ASN A 62 -7.07 -19.93 6.06
CA ASN A 62 -7.55 -21.32 6.00
C ASN A 62 -7.22 -22.03 4.67
N LYS A 63 -6.90 -21.28 3.60
CA LYS A 63 -6.53 -21.85 2.29
C LYS A 63 -5.05 -22.21 2.19
N LEU A 64 -4.23 -21.80 3.15
CA LEU A 64 -2.77 -22.00 3.10
C LEU A 64 -2.39 -23.31 3.79
N LYS A 65 -1.43 -24.01 3.21
CA LYS A 65 -0.80 -25.17 3.86
C LYS A 65 0.12 -24.68 4.99
N LYS A 66 -0.05 -25.24 6.20
CA LYS A 66 0.59 -24.74 7.44
C LYS A 66 2.09 -25.06 7.57
N ASP A 67 2.54 -26.09 6.87
CA ASP A 67 3.92 -26.55 6.76
C ASP A 67 4.77 -25.66 5.85
N LYS A 68 4.15 -24.92 4.93
CA LYS A 68 4.85 -24.05 3.99
C LYS A 68 5.27 -22.71 4.59
N PRO A 69 6.39 -22.11 4.13
CA PRO A 69 6.79 -20.76 4.52
C PRO A 69 5.75 -19.71 4.13
N VAL A 70 5.43 -18.82 5.07
CA VAL A 70 4.56 -17.65 4.86
C VAL A 70 5.39 -16.39 5.06
N ALA A 71 5.67 -15.67 3.99
CA ALA A 71 6.38 -14.39 3.99
C ALA A 71 5.38 -13.22 3.88
N MET A 72 5.31 -12.37 4.90
CA MET A 72 4.37 -11.25 4.96
C MET A 72 5.06 -9.90 4.95
N PHE A 73 4.41 -8.92 4.34
CA PHE A 73 4.90 -7.55 4.34
C PHE A 73 3.76 -6.53 4.34
N CYS A 74 4.08 -5.32 4.78
CA CYS A 74 3.29 -4.10 4.59
C CYS A 74 4.24 -2.91 4.51
N THR A 75 3.69 -1.69 4.46
CA THR A 75 4.47 -0.44 4.29
C THR A 75 5.60 -0.32 5.32
N GLY A 76 5.30 -0.45 6.63
CA GLY A 76 6.28 -0.26 7.72
C GLY A 76 6.31 -1.38 8.77
N GLY A 77 5.75 -2.55 8.48
CA GLY A 77 5.80 -3.74 9.36
C GLY A 77 4.65 -3.90 10.36
N VAL A 78 4.00 -2.82 10.82
CA VAL A 78 2.99 -2.87 11.91
C VAL A 78 1.83 -3.84 11.67
N ARG A 79 1.31 -3.96 10.43
CA ARG A 79 0.22 -4.91 10.12
C ARG A 79 0.70 -6.36 10.23
N CYS A 80 1.94 -6.63 9.83
CA CYS A 80 2.54 -7.96 9.90
C CYS A 80 2.68 -8.44 11.35
N GLU A 81 3.05 -7.56 12.28
CA GLU A 81 3.13 -7.88 13.71
C GLU A 81 1.80 -8.40 14.27
N LYS A 82 0.67 -7.81 13.84
CA LYS A 82 -0.65 -8.28 14.25
C LYS A 82 -1.00 -9.61 13.59
N THR A 83 -0.64 -9.78 12.31
CA THR A 83 -0.94 -10.99 11.55
C THR A 83 -0.14 -12.20 12.02
N SER A 84 1.12 -12.00 12.38
CA SER A 84 2.02 -13.08 12.80
C SER A 84 1.54 -13.76 14.08
N VAL A 85 1.11 -12.97 15.08
CA VAL A 85 0.49 -13.48 16.31
C VAL A 85 -0.75 -14.32 16.00
N TYR A 86 -1.58 -13.85 15.09
CA TYR A 86 -2.79 -14.57 14.68
C TYR A 86 -2.47 -15.90 13.98
N LEU A 87 -1.52 -15.88 13.03
CA LEU A 87 -1.07 -17.07 12.29
C LEU A 87 -0.47 -18.14 13.23
N LYS A 88 0.35 -17.71 14.19
CA LYS A 88 0.95 -18.61 15.18
C LYS A 88 -0.13 -19.35 15.98
N LYS A 89 -1.17 -18.64 16.44
CA LYS A 89 -2.33 -19.24 17.13
C LYS A 89 -3.12 -20.24 16.27
N ARG A 90 -3.00 -20.15 14.94
CA ARG A 90 -3.64 -21.09 14.00
C ARG A 90 -2.75 -22.26 13.60
N GLY A 91 -1.55 -22.38 14.19
CA GLY A 91 -0.63 -23.49 14.00
C GLY A 91 0.28 -23.34 12.79
N PHE A 92 0.51 -22.11 12.31
CA PHE A 92 1.58 -21.85 11.33
C PHE A 92 2.90 -21.70 12.06
N ASN A 93 3.90 -22.49 11.66
CA ASN A 93 5.22 -22.50 12.31
C ASN A 93 6.27 -21.67 11.53
N ASN A 94 6.12 -21.60 10.20
CA ASN A 94 7.10 -20.99 9.30
C ASN A 94 6.65 -19.59 8.85
N ILE A 95 6.51 -18.65 9.80
CA ILE A 95 6.04 -17.28 9.53
C ILE A 95 7.22 -16.33 9.53
N TYR A 96 7.36 -15.57 8.43
CA TYR A 96 8.41 -14.58 8.25
C TYR A 96 7.80 -13.24 7.87
N GLN A 97 8.41 -12.15 8.31
CA GLN A 97 7.98 -10.80 7.98
C GLN A 97 9.14 -9.90 7.62
N LEU A 98 8.91 -9.00 6.65
CA LEU A 98 9.92 -8.06 6.20
C LEU A 98 10.22 -7.03 7.30
N ASN A 99 11.43 -7.05 7.83
CA ASN A 99 11.84 -6.11 8.86
C ASN A 99 11.77 -4.67 8.34
N GLY A 100 11.11 -3.77 9.10
CA GLY A 100 10.87 -2.39 8.68
C GLY A 100 9.98 -2.21 7.44
N GLY A 101 9.37 -3.30 6.93
CA GLY A 101 8.45 -3.27 5.79
C GLY A 101 9.08 -2.82 4.47
N ILE A 102 8.20 -2.43 3.54
CA ILE A 102 8.57 -2.00 2.18
C ILE A 102 9.48 -0.78 2.21
N LEU A 103 9.31 0.14 3.18
CA LEU A 103 10.15 1.34 3.28
C LEU A 103 11.63 0.97 3.51
N ASN A 104 11.92 0.13 4.52
CA ASN A 104 13.29 -0.35 4.77
C ASN A 104 13.85 -1.11 3.56
N TYR A 105 13.01 -1.89 2.87
CA TYR A 105 13.41 -2.60 1.66
C TYR A 105 13.80 -1.67 0.50
N LEU A 106 12.97 -0.66 0.20
CA LEU A 106 13.22 0.31 -0.87
C LEU A 106 14.43 1.22 -0.59
N GLN A 107 14.79 1.39 0.69
CA GLN A 107 15.98 2.10 1.11
C GLN A 107 17.26 1.26 0.95
N LYS A 108 17.23 -0.02 1.37
CA LYS A 108 18.43 -0.87 1.43
C LYS A 108 18.74 -1.64 0.15
N ILE A 109 17.73 -2.01 -0.64
CA ILE A 109 17.93 -2.83 -1.84
C ILE A 109 18.03 -1.96 -3.09
N LYS A 110 19.13 -2.11 -3.82
CA LYS A 110 19.34 -1.44 -5.11
C LYS A 110 18.26 -1.87 -6.10
N LYS A 111 17.79 -0.93 -6.93
CA LYS A 111 16.70 -1.17 -7.89
C LYS A 111 16.95 -2.38 -8.80
N LYS A 112 18.20 -2.61 -9.22
CA LYS A 112 18.59 -3.74 -10.07
C LYS A 112 18.38 -5.11 -9.41
N ASP A 113 18.49 -5.17 -8.08
CA ASP A 113 18.37 -6.41 -7.29
C ASP A 113 16.97 -6.55 -6.69
N SER A 114 16.05 -5.65 -7.05
CA SER A 114 14.75 -5.53 -6.42
C SER A 114 13.70 -6.44 -7.04
N LEU A 115 12.92 -7.08 -6.16
CA LEU A 115 11.75 -7.87 -6.52
C LEU A 115 10.44 -7.07 -6.38
N TRP A 116 10.53 -5.80 -5.96
CA TRP A 116 9.41 -4.88 -5.88
C TRP A 116 8.99 -4.39 -7.27
N LYS A 117 7.69 -4.28 -7.53
CA LYS A 117 7.10 -3.76 -8.76
C LYS A 117 6.16 -2.60 -8.44
N GLY A 118 6.21 -1.54 -9.26
CA GLY A 118 5.42 -0.33 -9.04
C GLY A 118 6.02 0.59 -7.97
N GLU A 119 5.16 1.33 -7.27
CA GLU A 119 5.53 2.28 -6.22
C GLU A 119 4.92 1.84 -4.87
N CYS A 120 5.45 2.32 -3.76
CA CYS A 120 4.92 2.02 -2.43
C CYS A 120 3.97 3.13 -1.98
N PHE A 121 2.68 2.82 -1.82
CA PHE A 121 1.72 3.78 -1.27
C PHE A 121 2.07 4.18 0.18
N VAL A 122 1.98 5.47 0.48
CA VAL A 122 2.17 6.05 1.81
C VAL A 122 1.00 6.96 2.17
N PHE A 123 0.65 6.99 3.46
CA PHE A 123 -0.50 7.71 4.00
C PHE A 123 -0.15 9.17 4.36
N ASP A 124 0.57 9.85 3.48
CA ASP A 124 0.96 11.25 3.63
C ASP A 124 0.90 11.97 2.28
N ASN A 125 1.21 13.26 2.26
CA ASN A 125 1.13 14.10 1.06
C ASN A 125 1.97 13.62 -0.14
N ARG A 126 2.95 12.73 0.06
CA ARG A 126 3.77 12.16 -1.02
C ARG A 126 3.00 11.13 -1.84
N ILE A 127 1.93 10.54 -1.28
CA ILE A 127 1.05 9.52 -1.88
C ILE A 127 1.74 8.18 -2.17
N SER A 128 2.91 8.21 -2.81
CA SER A 128 3.70 7.03 -3.10
C SER A 128 5.20 7.32 -3.07
N LEU A 129 5.99 6.27 -2.90
CA LEU A 129 7.46 6.30 -2.89
C LEU A 129 8.03 5.28 -3.87
N LYS A 130 9.15 5.65 -4.49
CA LYS A 130 9.98 4.79 -5.34
C LYS A 130 11.21 4.28 -4.56
N HIS A 131 12.05 3.47 -5.22
CA HIS A 131 13.37 3.11 -4.71
C HIS A 131 14.17 4.33 -4.25
N GLY A 132 14.91 4.17 -3.15
CA GLY A 132 15.61 5.26 -2.48
C GLY A 132 14.67 6.23 -1.76
N LEU A 133 13.43 5.81 -1.48
CA LEU A 133 12.40 6.62 -0.80
C LEU A 133 12.12 7.97 -1.48
N LYS A 134 12.34 8.04 -2.80
CA LYS A 134 12.03 9.23 -3.59
C LYS A 134 10.53 9.33 -3.80
N THR A 135 10.00 10.54 -3.82
CA THR A 135 8.59 10.79 -4.12
C THR A 135 8.19 10.16 -5.44
N GLY A 136 7.04 9.48 -5.42
CA GLY A 136 6.49 8.75 -6.54
C GLY A 136 5.73 9.62 -7.54
N THR A 137 5.07 8.96 -8.49
CA THR A 137 4.31 9.61 -9.57
C THR A 137 2.81 9.58 -9.36
N PHE A 138 2.33 8.78 -8.41
CA PHE A 138 0.90 8.74 -8.11
C PHE A 138 0.44 10.05 -7.50
N LYS A 139 -0.78 10.43 -7.84
CA LYS A 139 -1.51 11.53 -7.20
C LYS A 139 -2.74 10.96 -6.51
N MET A 140 -3.33 11.75 -5.63
CA MET A 140 -4.60 11.38 -5.03
C MET A 140 -5.75 11.91 -5.89
N CYS A 141 -6.73 11.06 -6.21
CA CYS A 141 -7.97 11.54 -6.83
C CYS A 141 -8.79 12.34 -5.81
N SER A 142 -9.13 13.58 -6.13
CA SER A 142 -9.93 14.44 -5.24
C SER A 142 -11.41 14.01 -5.15
N GLY A 143 -11.90 13.21 -6.10
CA GLY A 143 -13.26 12.66 -6.08
C GLY A 143 -13.40 11.44 -5.16
N CYS A 144 -12.60 10.41 -5.39
CA CYS A 144 -12.73 9.12 -4.67
C CYS A 144 -11.63 8.81 -3.66
N ARG A 145 -10.62 9.68 -3.51
CA ARG A 145 -9.48 9.50 -2.59
C ARG A 145 -8.72 8.19 -2.79
N LYS A 146 -8.69 7.69 -4.03
CA LYS A 146 -7.81 6.59 -4.45
C LYS A 146 -6.56 7.14 -5.16
N PRO A 147 -5.41 6.47 -5.04
CA PRO A 147 -4.22 6.81 -5.80
C PRO A 147 -4.48 6.63 -7.30
N ILE A 148 -3.99 7.56 -8.11
CA ILE A 148 -4.11 7.56 -9.57
C ILE A 148 -2.74 7.62 -10.22
N SER A 149 -2.51 6.73 -11.18
CA SER A 149 -1.26 6.65 -11.93
C SER A 149 -1.19 7.73 -13.01
N SER A 150 -0.01 7.92 -13.59
CA SER A 150 0.14 8.77 -14.79
C SER A 150 -0.62 8.24 -16.00
N LYS A 151 -0.91 6.94 -16.07
CA LYS A 151 -1.76 6.35 -17.13
C LYS A 151 -3.22 6.73 -16.92
N ASP A 152 -3.70 6.64 -15.68
CA ASP A 152 -5.10 6.99 -15.35
C ASP A 152 -5.40 8.45 -15.67
N ARG A 153 -4.42 9.33 -15.45
CA ARG A 153 -4.50 10.76 -15.78
C ARG A 153 -4.59 11.08 -17.27
N LYS A 154 -4.30 10.12 -18.15
CA LYS A 154 -4.46 10.27 -19.61
C LYS A 154 -5.83 9.82 -20.11
N SER A 155 -6.66 9.23 -19.25
CA SER A 155 -7.98 8.77 -19.62
C SER A 155 -8.95 9.93 -19.87
N LYS A 156 -9.89 9.75 -20.81
CA LYS A 156 -11.03 10.67 -20.99
C LYS A 156 -11.94 10.76 -19.74
N LYS A 157 -11.86 9.77 -18.86
CA LYS A 157 -12.57 9.72 -17.57
C LYS A 157 -11.82 10.43 -16.44
N TYR A 158 -10.68 11.05 -16.73
CA TYR A 158 -9.94 11.85 -15.76
C TYR A 158 -10.25 13.33 -15.92
N GLU A 159 -10.56 13.96 -14.80
CA GLU A 159 -10.72 15.41 -14.72
C GLU A 159 -10.07 15.87 -13.40
N GLU A 160 -9.06 16.75 -13.50
CA GLU A 160 -8.28 17.18 -12.34
C GLU A 160 -9.20 17.77 -11.26
N GLY A 161 -9.02 17.32 -10.02
CA GLY A 161 -9.84 17.80 -8.89
C GLY A 161 -11.26 17.19 -8.80
N VAL A 162 -11.67 16.42 -9.81
CA VAL A 162 -13.06 15.96 -9.97
C VAL A 162 -13.16 14.45 -9.97
N SER A 163 -12.55 13.79 -10.95
CA SER A 163 -12.79 12.37 -11.19
C SER A 163 -11.59 11.64 -11.78
N CYS A 164 -11.62 10.32 -11.69
CA CYS A 164 -10.66 9.42 -12.33
C CYS A 164 -11.41 8.21 -12.91
N PRO A 165 -10.73 7.34 -13.70
CA PRO A 165 -11.35 6.16 -14.27
C PRO A 165 -12.09 5.27 -13.27
N SER A 166 -11.63 5.21 -12.01
CA SER A 166 -12.24 4.37 -10.97
C SER A 166 -13.53 4.94 -10.36
N CYS A 167 -13.85 6.21 -10.58
CA CYS A 167 -15.04 6.82 -9.99
C CYS A 167 -15.90 7.63 -10.97
N TYR A 168 -15.42 7.92 -12.17
CA TYR A 168 -16.12 8.76 -13.14
C TYR A 168 -17.58 8.34 -13.37
N ASP A 169 -17.84 7.04 -13.53
CA ASP A 169 -19.18 6.50 -13.79
C ASP A 169 -20.06 6.43 -12.53
N ASN A 170 -19.44 6.45 -11.35
CA ASN A 170 -20.11 6.35 -10.05
C ASN A 170 -20.43 7.72 -9.42
N LEU A 171 -20.07 8.82 -10.09
CA LEU A 171 -20.28 10.18 -9.61
C LEU A 171 -21.49 10.82 -10.28
N THR A 172 -22.40 11.38 -9.48
CA THR A 172 -23.57 12.11 -9.97
C THR A 172 -23.15 13.44 -10.61
N PRO A 173 -23.99 14.02 -11.50
CA PRO A 173 -23.74 15.35 -12.07
C PRO A 173 -23.52 16.43 -11.00
N GLU A 174 -24.28 16.39 -9.91
CA GLU A 174 -24.19 17.34 -8.80
C GLU A 174 -22.86 17.20 -8.06
N GLN A 175 -22.41 15.96 -7.82
CA GLN A 175 -21.10 15.70 -7.23
C GLN A 175 -19.97 16.23 -8.11
N LYS A 176 -20.02 15.97 -9.43
CA LYS A 176 -19.05 16.49 -10.39
C LYS A 176 -19.01 18.02 -10.39
N SER A 177 -20.17 18.68 -10.39
CA SER A 177 -20.29 20.14 -10.31
C SER A 177 -19.65 20.70 -9.03
N ARG A 178 -19.96 20.13 -7.86
CA ARG A 178 -19.35 20.53 -6.58
C ARG A 178 -17.84 20.36 -6.56
N PHE A 179 -17.33 19.27 -7.14
CA PHE A 179 -15.88 19.04 -7.19
C PHE A 179 -15.17 20.01 -8.14
N ARG A 180 -15.79 20.36 -9.28
CA ARG A 180 -15.29 21.41 -10.19
C ARG A 180 -15.22 22.76 -9.50
N MET A 181 -16.26 23.12 -8.75
CA MET A 181 -16.31 24.36 -7.98
C MET A 181 -15.17 24.42 -6.96
N ARG A 182 -14.96 23.35 -6.18
CA ARG A 182 -13.82 23.23 -5.27
C ARG A 182 -12.49 23.37 -5.99
N GLN A 183 -12.31 22.70 -7.14
CA GLN A 183 -11.07 22.78 -7.90
C GLN A 183 -10.81 24.19 -8.45
N SER A 184 -11.86 24.89 -8.89
CA SER A 184 -11.78 26.29 -9.32
C SER A 184 -11.30 27.20 -8.18
N GLN A 185 -11.84 27.04 -6.97
CA GLN A 185 -11.38 27.79 -5.79
C GLN A 185 -9.89 27.52 -5.48
N ILE A 186 -9.44 26.27 -5.62
CA ILE A 186 -8.02 25.91 -5.45
C ILE A 186 -7.15 26.62 -6.49
N TYR A 187 -7.55 26.67 -7.76
CA TYR A 187 -6.79 27.38 -8.79
C TYR A 187 -6.73 28.89 -8.52
N LYS A 188 -7.86 29.49 -8.11
CA LYS A 188 -7.91 30.92 -7.75
C LYS A 188 -6.97 31.25 -6.60
N ALA A 189 -6.98 30.46 -5.53
CA ALA A 189 -6.10 30.65 -4.38
C ALA A 189 -4.61 30.50 -4.76
N LYS A 190 -4.26 29.50 -5.60
CA LYS A 190 -2.89 29.35 -6.10
C LYS A 190 -2.44 30.56 -6.92
N LYS A 191 -3.32 31.12 -7.76
CA LYS A 191 -3.01 32.29 -8.58
C LYS A 191 -2.82 33.56 -7.75
N SER A 192 -3.55 33.71 -6.65
CA SER A 192 -3.44 34.85 -5.73
C SER A 192 -2.36 34.69 -4.65
N GLY A 193 -1.61 33.59 -4.63
CA GLY A 193 -0.62 33.30 -3.58
C GLY A 193 -1.24 32.99 -2.21
N GLN A 194 -2.57 32.87 -2.12
CA GLN A 194 -3.28 32.59 -0.87
C GLN A 194 -3.35 31.08 -0.60
N LYS A 195 -3.29 30.70 0.68
CA LYS A 195 -3.49 29.30 1.09
C LYS A 195 -4.96 28.91 0.94
N HIS A 196 -5.25 27.84 0.21
CA HIS A 196 -6.60 27.31 0.12
C HIS A 196 -6.93 26.43 1.35
N ILE A 197 -7.91 26.86 2.14
CA ILE A 197 -8.24 26.31 3.48
C ILE A 197 -8.66 24.83 3.45
N PHE A 198 -9.14 24.30 2.32
CA PHE A 198 -9.70 22.94 2.24
C PHE A 198 -8.77 21.83 1.69
N GLN A 199 -7.45 22.04 1.63
CA GLN A 199 -6.55 20.89 1.49
C GLN A 199 -6.48 20.16 2.84
N LYS A 200 -7.32 19.13 3.03
CA LYS A 200 -6.96 18.06 3.99
C LYS A 200 -5.69 17.42 3.47
N GLU A 201 -4.56 17.96 3.91
CA GLU A 201 -3.27 17.30 3.88
C GLU A 201 -3.44 15.96 4.61
N TYR A 202 -2.91 14.89 4.03
CA TYR A 202 -2.77 13.65 4.77
C TYR A 202 -1.68 13.93 5.80
N LYS A 203 -2.11 14.31 7.02
CA LYS A 203 -1.25 14.37 8.21
C LYS A 203 -0.87 12.95 8.63
#